data_AF-A0A6J0C263-F1
#
_entry.id   AF-A0A6J0C263-F1
#
_cell.length_a   1.000
_cell.length_b   1.000
_cell.length_c   1.000
_cell.angle_alpha   90.00
_cell.angle_beta   90.00
_cell.angle_gamma   90.00
#
_symmetry.space_group_name_H-M   'P 1'
#
loop_
_entity.id
_entity.type
_entity.pdbx_description
1 polymer ?
#
loop_
_entity_poly.entity_id
_entity_poly.type
_entity_poly.pdbx_seq_one_letter_code
_entity_poly.pdbx_strand_id
1 'polypeptide(L)'
;MIKEGFDIAQAHLRHNCGSTRTAPTITITKRPNNSSMRKYYQAALIITALVSVVSLLFYRHEYNKLRYVLEVISFFAYHANINEVRGIAFGKTYIIPDINCHVFIQGKEQHVLGIFKHSRISNLLKSQSRKNLEYAAYQFVCEYSQPAIPEGVSFFNKRDVSESEYPILSVQNLPHNLITNDIAICIAPPLNRSISRTDMMNFLSFHQMIGVDHFIVYDYGIPSIFTDTMKQIMNSQGLNVTFTVVPWNFPYTRISPGISGEIAERDCLYRTYNKVKYSITLYWEEYIVLKYHHTLAELLIDFEKGLLASDHYRLNSSLFCTQQEDYHPTGNTTLMIFKKTRKISEGSMKNRHVSISKPHKSWITDSIDIDSYISPGADLINVNRYQYCSNSENEMSYTHDRSISKFAENIINAPIFKQYMTRQSSISK
;
A
#
# COMPACT_ATOMS: atom_id res chain seq x y z
N MET A 1 -17.76 36.27 7.38
CA MET A 1 -18.82 37.12 7.95
C MET A 1 -18.96 36.79 9.43
N ILE A 2 -18.13 37.39 10.28
CA ILE A 2 -18.23 37.26 11.74
C ILE A 2 -18.01 38.65 12.33
N LYS A 3 -19.04 39.10 13.03
CA LYS A 3 -19.21 40.40 13.69
C LYS A 3 -18.45 40.44 15.02
N GLU A 4 -17.94 41.64 15.30
CA GLU A 4 -17.85 42.38 16.55
C GLU A 4 -18.08 41.66 17.90
N GLY A 5 -17.07 41.82 18.78
CA GLY A 5 -17.19 42.58 20.05
C GLY A 5 -17.84 41.89 21.25
N PHE A 6 -17.12 41.81 22.38
CA PHE A 6 -17.66 42.10 23.71
C PHE A 6 -16.54 42.31 24.74
N ASP A 7 -16.47 43.52 25.29
CA ASP A 7 -15.74 43.87 26.53
C ASP A 7 -16.59 43.44 27.74
N ILE A 8 -15.96 42.89 28.78
CA ILE A 8 -16.59 42.72 30.10
C ILE A 8 -15.72 43.42 31.15
N ALA A 9 -16.31 44.45 31.77
CA ALA A 9 -15.81 45.09 32.96
C ALA A 9 -16.11 44.24 34.21
N GLN A 10 -15.15 44.09 35.11
CA GLN A 10 -15.36 43.56 36.46
C GLN A 10 -15.47 44.72 37.45
N ALA A 11 -16.62 44.81 38.13
CA ALA A 11 -16.85 45.69 39.26
C ALA A 11 -16.84 44.85 40.55
N HIS A 12 -15.98 45.21 41.50
CA HIS A 12 -15.99 44.68 42.87
C HIS A 12 -16.75 45.65 43.78
N LEU A 13 -17.84 45.17 44.39
CA LEU A 13 -18.63 45.86 45.40
C LEU A 13 -18.13 45.48 46.81
N ARG A 14 -17.88 46.48 47.66
CA ARG A 14 -17.83 46.35 49.12
C ARG A 14 -18.68 47.45 49.77
N HIS A 15 -19.66 47.00 50.57
CA HIS A 15 -20.28 47.57 51.78
C HIS A 15 -20.17 49.08 52.10
N ASN A 16 -21.31 49.77 52.29
CA ASN A 16 -21.93 50.01 53.60
C ASN A 16 -23.11 51.02 53.55
N CYS A 17 -24.08 50.82 54.45
CA CYS A 17 -25.20 51.72 54.76
C CYS A 17 -24.74 53.04 55.39
N GLY A 18 -25.46 54.14 55.11
CA GLY A 18 -25.46 55.34 55.96
C GLY A 18 -25.54 56.67 55.22
N SER A 19 -26.76 57.20 55.13
CA SER A 19 -27.19 58.62 55.16
C SER A 19 -26.30 59.76 54.65
N THR A 20 -26.99 60.66 53.92
CA THR A 20 -26.76 62.10 53.70
C THR A 20 -25.67 62.60 52.75
N ARG A 21 -26.17 63.03 51.58
CA ARG A 21 -25.74 64.12 50.68
C ARG A 21 -24.51 64.93 51.11
N THR A 22 -23.44 64.81 50.33
CA THR A 22 -22.77 65.92 49.62
C THR A 22 -21.85 65.33 48.56
N ALA A 23 -21.87 65.90 47.36
CA ALA A 23 -21.15 65.39 46.19
C ALA A 23 -19.64 65.67 46.29
N PRO A 24 -18.76 64.66 46.16
CA PRO A 24 -17.35 64.87 45.94
C PRO A 24 -17.02 64.81 44.44
N THR A 25 -16.43 65.90 43.97
CA THR A 25 -15.83 66.13 42.66
C THR A 25 -14.92 64.97 42.24
N ILE A 26 -15.29 64.27 41.16
CA ILE A 26 -14.46 63.22 40.54
C ILE A 26 -13.43 63.89 39.63
N THR A 27 -12.18 63.94 40.09
CA THR A 27 -11.02 64.27 39.28
C THR A 27 -10.74 63.10 38.34
N ILE A 28 -11.12 63.22 37.07
CA ILE A 28 -10.79 62.22 36.03
C ILE A 28 -9.30 62.36 35.72
N THR A 29 -8.45 61.55 36.35
CA THR A 29 -7.09 61.33 35.87
C THR A 29 -7.16 60.62 34.52
N LYS A 30 -6.84 61.38 33.46
CA LYS A 30 -6.72 60.92 32.08
C LYS A 30 -5.84 59.66 32.06
N ARG A 31 -6.41 58.50 31.71
CA ARG A 31 -5.64 57.28 31.41
C ARG A 31 -4.58 57.63 30.36
N PRO A 32 -3.30 57.32 30.57
CA PRO A 32 -2.27 57.57 29.57
C PRO A 32 -2.67 56.83 28.30
N ASN A 33 -2.73 57.60 27.21
CA ASN A 33 -3.19 57.17 25.91
C ASN A 33 -2.21 56.12 25.35
N ASN A 34 -2.44 54.84 25.66
CA ASN A 34 -1.56 53.72 25.30
C ASN A 34 -1.74 53.31 23.81
N SER A 35 -1.89 54.30 22.93
CA SER A 35 -2.00 54.12 21.49
C SER A 35 -0.64 53.81 20.85
N SER A 36 0.46 54.11 21.54
CA SER A 36 1.83 53.86 21.08
C SER A 36 2.18 52.37 21.15
N MET A 37 1.90 51.69 22.28
CA MET A 37 2.25 50.27 22.44
C MET A 37 1.50 49.34 21.47
N ARG A 38 0.24 49.65 21.15
CA ARG A 38 -0.53 48.86 20.16
C ARG A 38 0.10 48.88 18.77
N LYS A 39 0.75 49.97 18.38
CA LYS A 39 1.44 50.08 17.09
C LYS A 39 2.68 49.18 17.04
N TYR A 40 3.43 49.09 18.14
CA TYR A 40 4.59 48.21 18.23
C TYR A 40 4.19 46.73 18.25
N TYR A 41 3.12 46.36 18.97
CA TYR A 41 2.61 44.98 18.94
C TYR A 41 2.07 44.59 17.55
N GLN A 42 1.36 45.49 16.87
CA GLN A 42 0.90 45.25 15.49
C GLN A 42 2.08 45.11 14.51
N ALA A 43 3.10 45.96 14.62
CA ALA A 43 4.31 45.87 13.81
C ALA A 43 5.06 44.56 14.05
N ALA A 44 5.23 44.15 15.32
CA ALA A 44 5.87 42.90 15.67
C ALA A 44 5.12 41.68 15.10
N LEU A 45 3.78 41.66 15.18
CA LEU A 45 2.98 40.59 14.60
C LEU A 45 3.13 40.50 13.08
N ILE A 46 3.12 41.64 12.38
CA ILE A 46 3.34 41.69 10.93
C ILE A 46 4.74 41.16 10.57
N ILE A 47 5.77 41.56 11.31
CA ILE A 47 7.14 41.07 11.10
C ILE A 47 7.22 39.56 11.35
N THR A 48 6.66 39.05 12.44
CA THR A 48 6.66 37.60 12.71
C THR A 48 5.89 36.80 11.66
N ALA A 49 4.78 37.34 11.14
CA ALA A 49 4.02 36.72 10.06
C ALA A 49 4.84 36.70 8.76
N LEU A 50 5.51 37.80 8.42
CA LEU A 50 6.38 37.87 7.24
C LEU A 50 7.55 36.89 7.34
N VAL A 51 8.24 36.84 8.49
CA VAL A 51 9.34 35.90 8.73
C VAL A 51 8.84 34.44 8.66
N SER A 52 7.68 34.15 9.22
CA SER A 52 7.08 32.81 9.16
C SER A 52 6.71 32.42 7.73
N VAL A 53 6.14 33.34 6.95
CA VAL A 53 5.81 33.11 5.53
C VAL A 53 7.06 32.91 4.70
N VAL A 54 8.10 33.75 4.88
CA VAL A 54 9.38 33.61 4.16
C VAL A 54 10.06 32.28 4.52
N SER A 55 10.08 31.91 5.80
CA SER A 55 10.64 30.62 6.25
C SER A 55 9.86 29.45 5.67
N LEU A 56 8.53 29.52 5.62
CA LEU A 56 7.68 28.52 4.99
C LEU A 56 7.92 28.43 3.49
N LEU A 57 8.15 29.57 2.80
CA LEU A 57 8.45 29.60 1.38
C LEU A 57 9.84 29.03 1.07
N PHE A 58 10.86 29.34 1.89
CA PHE A 58 12.18 28.71 1.80
C PHE A 58 12.11 27.21 2.04
N TYR A 59 11.43 26.80 3.11
CA TYR A 59 11.22 25.39 3.42
C TYR A 59 10.49 24.68 2.27
N ARG A 60 9.42 25.29 1.74
CA ARG A 60 8.69 24.75 0.59
C ARG A 60 9.54 24.72 -0.68
N HIS A 61 10.41 25.70 -0.89
CA HIS A 61 11.32 25.74 -2.03
C HIS A 61 12.36 24.64 -1.95
N GLU A 62 13.07 24.50 -0.83
CA GLU A 62 14.04 23.43 -0.60
C GLU A 62 13.38 22.05 -0.63
N TYR A 63 12.21 21.90 0.01
CA TYR A 63 11.43 20.67 -0.04
C TYR A 63 10.99 20.32 -1.46
N ASN A 64 10.57 21.31 -2.26
CA ASN A 64 10.25 21.09 -3.67
C ASN A 64 11.51 20.76 -4.48
N LYS A 65 12.65 21.40 -4.22
CA LYS A 65 13.93 21.11 -4.88
C LYS A 65 14.34 19.66 -4.63
N LEU A 66 14.31 19.19 -3.38
CA LEU A 66 14.50 17.78 -3.00
C LEU A 66 13.50 16.85 -3.70
N ARG A 67 12.25 17.28 -3.87
CA ARG A 67 11.17 16.53 -4.55
C ARG A 67 11.35 16.45 -6.08
N TYR A 68 12.02 17.42 -6.70
CA TYR A 68 12.27 17.48 -8.15
C TYR A 68 13.60 16.87 -8.58
N VAL A 69 14.53 16.63 -7.64
CA VAL A 69 15.90 16.13 -7.92
C VAL A 69 15.97 14.60 -7.96
N LEU A 70 15.07 13.87 -7.31
CA LEU A 70 15.13 12.40 -7.33
C LEU A 70 14.55 11.85 -8.65
N GLU A 71 15.43 11.71 -9.65
CA GLU A 71 15.13 11.10 -10.94
C GLU A 71 14.75 9.61 -10.81
N VAL A 72 15.32 8.94 -9.80
CA VAL A 72 15.01 7.55 -9.41
C VAL A 72 15.14 7.39 -7.89
N ILE A 73 14.23 6.62 -7.26
CA ILE A 73 14.23 6.30 -5.83
C ILE A 73 14.18 4.77 -5.66
N SER A 74 15.05 4.23 -4.81
CA SER A 74 15.07 2.82 -4.42
C SER A 74 14.40 2.63 -3.05
N PHE A 75 13.62 1.56 -2.88
CA PHE A 75 12.79 1.33 -1.67
C PHE A 75 13.20 0.09 -0.89
N PHE A 76 13.49 -0.99 -1.61
CA PHE A 76 13.75 -2.30 -1.03
C PHE A 76 15.02 -2.86 -1.64
N ALA A 77 15.80 -3.57 -0.83
CA ALA A 77 17.03 -4.21 -1.26
C ALA A 77 17.13 -5.64 -0.70
N TYR A 78 17.61 -6.56 -1.52
CA TYR A 78 17.65 -7.99 -1.26
C TYR A 78 19.01 -8.58 -1.66
N HIS A 79 19.57 -9.42 -0.80
CA HIS A 79 20.77 -10.19 -1.11
C HIS A 79 20.33 -11.42 -1.90
N ALA A 80 20.42 -11.33 -3.23
CA ALA A 80 19.86 -12.32 -4.14
C ALA A 80 20.83 -13.46 -4.45
N ASN A 81 22.13 -13.16 -4.49
CA ASN A 81 23.20 -14.11 -4.77
C ASN A 81 24.46 -13.70 -3.99
N ILE A 82 25.44 -14.61 -3.91
CA ILE A 82 26.68 -14.52 -3.12
C ILE A 82 27.38 -13.16 -3.20
N ASN A 83 27.27 -12.48 -4.34
CA ASN A 83 27.94 -11.22 -4.62
C ASN A 83 27.04 -10.21 -5.34
N GLU A 84 25.72 -10.30 -5.11
CA GLU A 84 24.74 -9.47 -5.82
C GLU A 84 23.64 -8.95 -4.87
N VAL A 85 23.50 -7.62 -4.82
CA VAL A 85 22.37 -6.96 -4.17
C VAL A 85 21.40 -6.45 -5.22
N ARG A 86 20.13 -6.81 -5.07
CA ARG A 86 19.05 -6.41 -5.94
C ARG A 86 18.15 -5.39 -5.26
N GLY A 87 17.96 -4.24 -5.90
CA GLY A 87 17.10 -3.15 -5.45
C GLY A 87 15.82 -3.04 -6.28
N ILE A 88 14.72 -2.60 -5.67
CA ILE A 88 13.51 -2.19 -6.38
C ILE A 88 13.43 -0.67 -6.35
N ALA A 89 13.31 -0.07 -7.52
CA ALA A 89 13.34 1.36 -7.72
C ALA A 89 12.18 1.88 -8.58
N PHE A 90 11.97 3.18 -8.55
CA PHE A 90 10.97 3.90 -9.34
C PHE A 90 11.55 5.22 -9.83
N GLY A 91 11.35 5.53 -11.10
CA GLY A 91 11.86 6.76 -11.67
C GLY A 91 11.28 7.08 -13.04
N LYS A 92 11.82 8.13 -13.67
CA LYS A 92 11.37 8.57 -15.00
C LYS A 92 11.79 7.60 -16.10
N THR A 93 10.93 7.40 -17.11
CA THR A 93 11.15 6.40 -18.17
C THR A 93 12.31 6.70 -19.13
N TYR A 94 12.64 7.97 -19.30
CA TYR A 94 13.58 8.48 -20.32
C TYR A 94 14.92 8.94 -19.74
N ILE A 95 15.08 8.92 -18.41
CA ILE A 95 16.31 9.31 -17.72
C ILE A 95 16.56 8.27 -16.64
N ILE A 96 17.53 7.41 -16.87
CA ILE A 96 18.17 6.67 -15.79
C ILE A 96 19.53 7.36 -15.63
N PRO A 97 19.77 8.05 -14.51
CA PRO A 97 21.04 8.72 -14.30
C PRO A 97 22.20 7.71 -14.32
N ASP A 98 23.41 8.23 -14.50
CA ASP A 98 24.62 7.44 -14.30
C ASP A 98 24.73 7.13 -12.79
N ILE A 99 24.30 5.93 -12.40
CA ILE A 99 24.17 5.52 -11.00
C ILE A 99 25.41 4.74 -10.58
N ASN A 100 25.97 5.11 -9.43
CA ASN A 100 26.90 4.29 -8.68
C ASN A 100 26.15 3.50 -7.59
N CYS A 101 26.74 2.39 -7.17
CA CYS A 101 26.24 1.65 -6.03
C CYS A 101 27.37 1.28 -5.06
N HIS A 102 27.13 1.52 -3.77
CA HIS A 102 28.01 1.16 -2.67
C HIS A 102 27.36 0.07 -1.83
N VAL A 103 28.10 -1.01 -1.57
CA VAL A 103 27.64 -2.13 -0.74
C VAL A 103 28.33 -2.06 0.62
N PHE A 104 27.53 -2.04 1.68
CA PHE A 104 27.98 -2.03 3.06
C PHE A 104 27.98 -3.48 3.57
N ILE A 105 29.15 -3.96 3.96
CA ILE A 105 29.36 -5.35 4.37
C ILE A 105 29.37 -5.44 5.89
N GLN A 106 28.72 -6.48 6.42
CA GLN A 106 28.72 -6.78 7.85
C GLN A 106 30.14 -6.80 8.43
N GLY A 107 30.35 -6.01 9.48
CA GLY A 107 31.63 -5.97 10.22
C GLY A 107 32.78 -5.27 9.49
N LYS A 108 32.54 -4.60 8.36
CA LYS A 108 33.52 -3.74 7.69
C LYS A 108 33.11 -2.27 7.80
N GLU A 109 34.05 -1.40 8.14
CA GLU A 109 33.82 0.05 8.19
C GLU A 109 33.72 0.67 6.80
N GLN A 110 34.46 0.12 5.83
CA GLN A 110 34.47 0.60 4.46
C GLN A 110 33.46 -0.12 3.59
N HIS A 111 32.74 0.65 2.79
CA HIS A 111 31.87 0.14 1.73
C HIS A 111 32.70 -0.36 0.54
N VAL A 112 32.09 -1.23 -0.26
CA VAL A 112 32.66 -1.73 -1.52
C VAL A 112 31.91 -1.07 -2.67
N LEU A 113 32.66 -0.47 -3.61
CA LEU A 113 32.10 0.01 -4.87
C LEU A 113 31.66 -1.19 -5.72
N GLY A 114 30.39 -1.20 -6.10
CA GLY A 114 29.81 -2.23 -6.97
C GLY A 114 29.62 -1.77 -8.40
N ILE A 115 29.30 -2.74 -9.26
CA ILE A 115 28.95 -2.55 -10.66
C ILE A 115 27.42 -2.48 -10.75
N PHE A 116 26.93 -1.32 -11.18
CA PHE A 116 25.50 -1.06 -11.33
C PHE A 116 24.96 -1.59 -12.66
N LYS A 117 23.83 -2.29 -12.60
CA LYS A 117 22.99 -2.66 -13.75
C LYS A 117 21.54 -2.38 -13.41
N HIS A 118 20.70 -2.19 -14.43
CA HIS A 118 19.27 -2.05 -14.23
C HIS A 118 18.46 -2.75 -15.31
N SER A 119 17.23 -3.10 -14.99
CA SER A 119 16.20 -3.46 -15.96
C SER A 119 14.87 -2.81 -15.58
N ARG A 120 13.95 -2.72 -16.55
CA ARG A 120 12.60 -2.21 -16.27
C ARG A 120 11.71 -3.35 -15.80
N ILE A 121 11.01 -3.15 -14.70
CA ILE A 121 9.93 -4.07 -14.29
C ILE A 121 8.74 -3.76 -15.21
N SER A 122 8.31 -4.74 -16.00
CA SER A 122 7.30 -4.56 -17.04
C SER A 122 6.37 -5.78 -17.05
N ASN A 123 5.24 -5.71 -16.32
CA ASN A 123 4.14 -6.66 -16.47
C ASN A 123 3.00 -6.09 -17.33
N LEU A 124 3.01 -4.77 -17.59
CA LEU A 124 2.16 -4.13 -18.59
C LEU A 124 2.53 -4.61 -20.00
N LEU A 125 1.74 -5.57 -20.48
CA LEU A 125 1.62 -5.94 -21.88
C LEU A 125 1.62 -4.69 -22.78
N LYS A 126 2.19 -4.89 -23.97
CA LYS A 126 2.38 -4.00 -25.12
C LYS A 126 1.11 -3.26 -25.63
N SER A 127 0.00 -3.28 -24.89
CA SER A 127 -1.36 -2.89 -25.32
C SER A 127 -1.77 -1.47 -24.95
N GLN A 128 -1.27 -0.88 -23.86
CA GLN A 128 -1.39 0.58 -23.68
C GLN A 128 -0.15 1.22 -24.25
N SER A 129 -0.35 2.21 -25.14
CA SER A 129 0.69 3.01 -25.75
C SER A 129 1.84 3.26 -24.76
N ARG A 130 2.95 2.53 -24.93
CA ARG A 130 4.21 2.72 -24.17
C ARG A 130 4.70 4.19 -24.23
N LYS A 131 4.13 5.00 -25.13
CA LYS A 131 4.54 6.37 -25.42
C LYS A 131 4.12 7.41 -24.36
N ASN A 132 3.25 7.10 -23.39
CA ASN A 132 2.70 8.11 -22.47
C ASN A 132 2.97 7.92 -20.97
N LEU A 133 3.79 6.94 -20.55
CA LEU A 133 4.12 6.77 -19.13
C LEU A 133 5.39 7.55 -18.78
N GLU A 134 5.23 8.61 -17.99
CA GLU A 134 6.34 9.46 -17.50
C GLU A 134 7.26 8.68 -16.54
N TYR A 135 6.73 7.68 -15.82
CA TYR A 135 7.44 6.91 -14.80
C TYR A 135 7.36 5.40 -15.03
N ALA A 136 8.31 4.66 -14.47
CA ALA A 136 8.36 3.20 -14.45
C ALA A 136 9.01 2.67 -13.17
N ALA A 137 8.71 1.40 -12.88
CA ALA A 137 9.44 0.61 -11.91
C ALA A 137 10.70 0.00 -12.54
N TYR A 138 11.77 -0.06 -11.77
CA TYR A 138 13.08 -0.55 -12.16
C TYR A 138 13.57 -1.59 -11.17
N GLN A 139 14.27 -2.57 -11.70
CA GLN A 139 15.06 -3.51 -10.96
C GLN A 139 16.51 -3.03 -11.03
N PHE A 140 17.08 -2.71 -9.89
CA PHE A 140 18.49 -2.34 -9.76
C PHE A 140 19.29 -3.56 -9.32
N VAL A 141 20.51 -3.65 -9.81
CA VAL A 141 21.45 -4.72 -9.48
C VAL A 141 22.80 -4.06 -9.18
N CYS A 142 23.38 -4.42 -8.04
CA CYS A 142 24.71 -4.03 -7.64
C CYS A 142 25.55 -5.30 -7.43
N GLU A 143 26.44 -5.59 -8.37
CA GLU A 143 27.39 -6.69 -8.27
C GLU A 143 28.67 -6.22 -7.59
N TYR A 144 29.21 -7.00 -6.66
CA TYR A 144 30.42 -6.64 -5.92
C TYR A 144 31.45 -7.78 -5.94
N SER A 145 32.71 -7.46 -5.67
CA SER A 145 33.84 -8.33 -6.00
C SER A 145 34.14 -9.43 -4.99
N GLN A 146 33.66 -9.32 -3.75
CA GLN A 146 33.98 -10.25 -2.67
C GLN A 146 32.69 -10.86 -2.09
N PRO A 147 32.53 -12.19 -2.12
CA PRO A 147 31.49 -12.90 -1.38
C PRO A 147 31.44 -12.44 0.08
N ALA A 148 30.35 -11.78 0.48
CA ALA A 148 30.16 -11.31 1.83
C ALA A 148 28.66 -11.18 2.14
N ILE A 149 28.31 -10.94 3.40
CA ILE A 149 26.92 -10.65 3.78
C ILE A 149 26.74 -9.13 3.75
N PRO A 150 25.97 -8.59 2.80
CA PRO A 150 25.66 -7.16 2.75
C PRO A 150 24.62 -6.83 3.83
N GLU A 151 24.87 -5.76 4.58
CA GLU A 151 23.89 -5.18 5.53
C GLU A 151 23.15 -3.99 4.91
N GLY A 152 23.81 -3.32 3.97
CA GLY A 152 23.29 -2.11 3.34
C GLY A 152 23.71 -1.97 1.89
N VAL A 153 22.93 -1.22 1.13
CA VAL A 153 23.29 -0.76 -0.22
C VAL A 153 22.85 0.68 -0.40
N SER A 154 23.64 1.47 -1.11
CA SER A 154 23.20 2.76 -1.60
C SER A 154 23.28 2.82 -3.12
N PHE A 155 22.27 3.45 -3.73
CA PHE A 155 22.22 3.74 -5.15
C PHE A 155 22.09 5.27 -5.28
N PHE A 156 23.05 5.91 -5.95
CA PHE A 156 23.11 7.37 -6.05
C PHE A 156 23.66 7.81 -7.39
N ASN A 157 23.31 9.02 -7.82
CA ASN A 157 23.78 9.58 -9.07
C ASN A 157 25.27 9.96 -8.93
N LYS A 158 26.11 9.58 -9.89
CA LYS A 158 27.53 9.97 -9.90
C LYS A 158 27.75 11.48 -9.90
N ARG A 159 26.77 12.25 -10.34
CA ARG A 159 26.83 13.71 -10.39
C ARG A 159 26.50 14.37 -9.05
N ASP A 160 25.96 13.63 -8.09
CA ASP A 160 25.70 14.14 -6.75
C ASP A 160 27.04 14.17 -5.99
N VAL A 161 27.52 15.39 -5.70
CA VAL A 161 28.91 15.66 -5.28
C VAL A 161 29.17 15.36 -3.79
N SER A 162 28.12 15.12 -2.98
CA SER A 162 28.26 14.77 -1.55
C SER A 162 28.15 13.27 -1.32
N GLU A 163 29.29 12.57 -1.32
CA GLU A 163 29.36 11.14 -0.95
C GLU A 163 28.86 10.83 0.49
N SER A 164 28.57 11.84 1.30
CA SER A 164 28.10 11.70 2.69
C SER A 164 26.59 11.75 2.88
N GLU A 165 25.78 11.93 1.83
CA GLU A 165 24.34 12.22 1.96
C GLU A 165 23.38 11.19 1.31
N TYR A 166 23.90 10.12 0.71
CA TYR A 166 23.04 9.14 0.05
C TYR A 166 22.37 8.17 1.04
N PRO A 167 21.08 7.83 0.86
CA PRO A 167 20.38 6.91 1.74
C PRO A 167 20.95 5.50 1.64
N ILE A 168 21.15 4.85 2.79
CA ILE A 168 21.54 3.44 2.89
C ILE A 168 20.27 2.61 3.09
N LEU A 169 19.98 1.73 2.14
CA LEU A 169 18.90 0.76 2.24
C LEU A 169 19.39 -0.48 2.94
N SER A 170 18.68 -0.92 3.98
CA SER A 170 18.95 -2.20 4.62
C SER A 170 18.68 -3.35 3.64
N VAL A 171 19.65 -4.26 3.54
CA VAL A 171 19.56 -5.42 2.65
C VAL A 171 18.97 -6.60 3.39
N GLN A 172 17.87 -7.15 2.86
CA GLN A 172 17.26 -8.37 3.40
C GLN A 172 17.92 -9.61 2.80
N ASN A 173 18.39 -10.51 3.66
CA ASN A 173 18.94 -11.80 3.24
C ASN A 173 17.83 -12.76 2.83
N LEU A 174 17.96 -13.34 1.63
CA LEU A 174 17.02 -14.34 1.13
C LEU A 174 17.44 -15.74 1.60
N PRO A 175 16.50 -16.58 2.07
CA PRO A 175 16.82 -17.95 2.48
C PRO A 175 17.20 -18.81 1.27
N HIS A 176 18.10 -19.78 1.48
CA HIS A 176 18.62 -20.64 0.40
C HIS A 176 17.70 -21.80 0.02
N ASN A 177 16.94 -22.35 0.98
CA ASN A 177 16.06 -23.50 0.77
C ASN A 177 14.62 -23.14 1.04
N LEU A 178 13.70 -23.77 0.29
CA LEU A 178 12.26 -23.65 0.52
C LEU A 178 11.91 -24.16 1.92
N ILE A 179 11.25 -23.32 2.72
CA ILE A 179 10.91 -23.61 4.12
C ILE A 179 9.59 -24.36 4.21
N THR A 180 8.54 -23.91 3.50
CA THR A 180 7.20 -24.48 3.62
C THR A 180 6.49 -24.63 2.28
N ASN A 181 5.41 -25.41 2.26
CA ASN A 181 4.53 -25.57 1.11
C ASN A 181 3.37 -24.55 1.10
N ASP A 182 3.52 -23.48 1.86
CA ASP A 182 2.44 -22.55 2.16
C ASP A 182 2.13 -21.61 0.98
N ILE A 183 1.01 -20.90 1.10
CA ILE A 183 0.54 -19.91 0.13
C ILE A 183 0.52 -18.53 0.77
N ALA A 184 1.19 -17.57 0.13
CA ALA A 184 1.17 -16.17 0.52
C ALA A 184 0.34 -15.31 -0.42
N ILE A 185 -0.43 -14.37 0.15
CA ILE A 185 -1.04 -13.26 -0.57
C ILE A 185 -0.41 -11.96 -0.10
N CYS A 186 0.18 -11.23 -1.04
CA CYS A 186 0.58 -9.85 -0.86
C CYS A 186 -0.54 -8.92 -1.32
N ILE A 187 -0.94 -8.00 -0.44
CA ILE A 187 -2.05 -7.08 -0.69
C ILE A 187 -1.45 -5.74 -1.07
N ALA A 188 -1.48 -5.44 -2.36
CA ALA A 188 -0.96 -4.22 -2.94
C ALA A 188 -1.79 -3.00 -2.49
N PRO A 189 -1.19 -1.79 -2.50
CA PRO A 189 -1.90 -0.55 -2.18
C PRO A 189 -3.16 -0.42 -3.03
N PRO A 190 -4.32 -0.07 -2.45
CA PRO A 190 -5.58 -0.16 -3.15
C PRO A 190 -5.68 0.81 -4.32
N LEU A 191 -6.43 0.40 -5.35
CA LEU A 191 -6.74 1.24 -6.50
C LEU A 191 -7.60 2.46 -6.09
N ASN A 192 -8.47 2.26 -5.09
CA ASN A 192 -9.39 3.26 -4.56
C ASN A 192 -9.00 3.63 -3.12
N ARG A 193 -9.07 4.92 -2.77
CA ARG A 193 -8.58 5.42 -1.48
C ARG A 193 -9.40 5.01 -0.25
N SER A 194 -10.59 4.45 -0.42
CA SER A 194 -11.49 4.15 0.70
C SER A 194 -12.01 2.73 0.63
N ILE A 195 -11.38 1.83 1.38
CA ILE A 195 -11.88 0.47 1.63
C ILE A 195 -12.34 0.40 3.08
N SER A 196 -13.52 -0.18 3.32
CA SER A 196 -14.04 -0.30 4.67
C SER A 196 -13.27 -1.38 5.45
N ARG A 197 -13.19 -1.23 6.78
CA ARG A 197 -12.61 -2.26 7.66
C ARG A 197 -13.33 -3.62 7.53
N THR A 198 -14.63 -3.57 7.25
CA THR A 198 -15.44 -4.76 7.01
C THR A 198 -15.01 -5.46 5.73
N ASP A 199 -14.77 -4.73 4.64
CA ASP A 199 -14.32 -5.32 3.37
C ASP A 199 -12.90 -5.90 3.47
N MET A 200 -11.98 -5.21 4.16
CA MET A 200 -10.65 -5.76 4.43
C MET A 200 -10.73 -7.06 5.25
N MET A 201 -11.59 -7.10 6.27
CA MET A 201 -11.80 -8.32 7.06
C MET A 201 -12.43 -9.45 6.24
N ASN A 202 -13.41 -9.13 5.37
CA ASN A 202 -14.03 -10.11 4.49
C ASN A 202 -13.01 -10.73 3.54
N PHE A 203 -12.13 -9.89 2.97
CA PHE A 203 -11.03 -10.33 2.12
C PHE A 203 -10.13 -11.34 2.85
N LEU A 204 -9.66 -10.97 4.05
CA LEU A 204 -8.75 -11.83 4.82
C LEU A 204 -9.43 -13.15 5.22
N SER A 205 -10.69 -13.06 5.68
CA SER A 205 -11.47 -14.24 6.09
C SER A 205 -11.73 -15.20 4.93
N PHE A 206 -12.11 -14.66 3.77
CA PHE A 206 -12.36 -15.46 2.58
C PHE A 206 -11.09 -16.16 2.09
N HIS A 207 -9.98 -15.42 1.98
CA HIS A 207 -8.73 -15.98 1.46
C HIS A 207 -8.11 -16.99 2.44
N GLN A 208 -8.20 -16.75 3.75
CA GLN A 208 -7.79 -17.73 4.75
C GLN A 208 -8.60 -19.03 4.65
N MET A 209 -9.91 -18.93 4.44
CA MET A 209 -10.79 -20.08 4.31
C MET A 209 -10.48 -20.93 3.07
N ILE A 210 -10.01 -20.33 1.97
CA ILE A 210 -9.56 -21.10 0.78
C ILE A 210 -8.10 -21.57 0.88
N GLY A 211 -7.49 -21.48 2.07
CA GLY A 211 -6.17 -22.07 2.36
C GLY A 211 -4.98 -21.13 2.13
N VAL A 212 -5.12 -19.84 2.44
CA VAL A 212 -3.99 -18.90 2.46
C VAL A 212 -3.42 -18.79 3.86
N ASP A 213 -2.11 -18.95 3.97
CA ASP A 213 -1.38 -19.03 5.24
C ASP A 213 -0.72 -17.71 5.62
N HIS A 214 -0.28 -16.92 4.64
CA HIS A 214 0.46 -15.69 4.89
C HIS A 214 -0.16 -14.49 4.18
N PHE A 215 -0.44 -13.43 4.94
CA PHE A 215 -0.84 -12.13 4.42
C PHE A 215 0.28 -11.12 4.61
N ILE A 216 0.71 -10.47 3.52
CA ILE A 216 1.67 -9.36 3.53
C ILE A 216 0.95 -8.13 3.01
N VAL A 217 0.70 -7.15 3.87
CA VAL A 217 -0.12 -5.99 3.55
C VAL A 217 0.75 -4.76 3.37
N TYR A 218 0.72 -4.17 2.18
CA TYR A 218 1.36 -2.89 1.94
C TYR A 218 0.48 -1.76 2.48
N ASP A 219 0.91 -1.16 3.59
CA ASP A 219 0.16 -0.16 4.33
C ASP A 219 0.14 1.18 3.58
N TYR A 220 -1.00 1.46 2.95
CA TYR A 220 -1.30 2.72 2.30
C TYR A 220 -2.45 3.44 3.02
N GLY A 221 -2.26 3.71 4.31
CA GLY A 221 -3.23 4.41 5.14
C GLY A 221 -4.26 3.49 5.80
N ILE A 222 -3.86 2.27 6.13
CA ILE A 222 -4.70 1.33 6.85
C ILE A 222 -4.76 1.77 8.32
N PRO A 223 -5.95 1.90 8.93
CA PRO A 223 -6.05 2.30 10.33
C PRO A 223 -5.27 1.35 11.26
N SER A 224 -4.44 1.89 12.14
CA SER A 224 -3.65 1.09 13.10
C SER A 224 -4.54 0.18 13.96
N ILE A 225 -5.70 0.68 14.39
CA ILE A 225 -6.69 -0.13 15.12
C ILE A 225 -7.09 -1.40 14.37
N PHE A 226 -7.15 -1.37 13.03
CA PHE A 226 -7.45 -2.54 12.23
C PHE A 226 -6.25 -3.49 12.18
N THR A 227 -5.05 -2.99 11.87
CA THR A 227 -3.85 -3.83 11.79
C THR A 227 -3.51 -4.48 13.13
N ASP A 228 -3.65 -3.77 14.24
CA ASP A 228 -3.44 -4.30 15.60
C ASP A 228 -4.48 -5.36 15.96
N THR A 229 -5.76 -5.13 15.61
CA THR A 229 -6.82 -6.12 15.80
C THR A 229 -6.53 -7.40 15.01
N MET A 230 -6.10 -7.27 13.74
CA MET A 230 -5.79 -8.42 12.90
C MET A 230 -4.56 -9.19 13.40
N LYS A 231 -3.51 -8.50 13.86
CA LYS A 231 -2.35 -9.15 14.50
C LYS A 231 -2.78 -9.95 15.74
N GLN A 232 -3.65 -9.39 16.59
CA GLN A 232 -4.16 -10.10 17.76
C GLN A 232 -5.00 -11.33 17.40
N ILE A 233 -5.86 -11.22 16.39
CA ILE A 233 -6.68 -12.34 15.91
C ILE A 233 -5.78 -13.44 15.34
N MET A 234 -4.83 -13.10 14.47
CA MET A 234 -3.99 -14.09 13.81
C MET A 234 -2.95 -14.72 14.75
N ASN A 235 -2.55 -14.02 15.82
CA ASN A 235 -1.71 -14.59 16.88
C ASN A 235 -2.49 -15.40 17.93
N SER A 236 -3.82 -15.52 17.79
CA SER A 236 -4.62 -16.34 18.70
C SER A 236 -4.38 -17.83 18.48
N GLN A 237 -4.49 -18.62 19.55
CA GLN A 237 -4.28 -20.06 19.47
C GLN A 237 -5.24 -20.71 18.46
N GLY A 238 -4.70 -21.60 17.62
CA GLY A 238 -5.46 -22.35 16.62
C GLY A 238 -5.55 -21.70 15.24
N LEU A 239 -4.96 -20.53 15.03
CA LEU A 239 -4.80 -19.91 13.71
C LEU A 239 -3.33 -20.00 13.27
N ASN A 240 -3.06 -20.89 12.32
CA ASN A 240 -1.74 -20.98 11.67
C ASN A 240 -1.66 -20.01 10.48
N VAL A 241 -1.92 -18.71 10.74
CA VAL A 241 -1.95 -17.68 9.69
C VAL A 241 -1.12 -16.49 10.16
N THR A 242 -0.30 -15.92 9.29
CA THR A 242 0.51 -14.75 9.63
C THR A 242 0.00 -13.48 8.98
N PHE A 243 0.02 -12.36 9.72
CA PHE A 243 -0.31 -11.02 9.22
C PHE A 243 0.90 -10.10 9.34
N THR A 244 1.54 -9.79 8.21
CA THR A 244 2.68 -8.87 8.15
C THR A 244 2.23 -7.56 7.51
N VAL A 245 2.63 -6.43 8.09
CA VAL A 245 2.36 -5.10 7.54
C VAL A 245 3.69 -4.50 7.08
N VAL A 246 3.75 -4.10 5.82
CA VAL A 246 4.90 -3.44 5.20
C VAL A 246 4.55 -1.98 4.99
N PRO A 247 5.27 -1.02 5.59
CA PRO A 247 5.01 0.40 5.36
C PRO A 247 5.11 0.77 3.88
N TRP A 248 4.07 1.36 3.29
CA TRP A 248 4.10 1.86 1.91
C TRP A 248 4.31 3.37 1.90
N ASN A 249 5.50 3.80 2.29
CA ASN A 249 5.93 5.19 2.39
C ASN A 249 6.36 5.78 1.02
N PHE A 250 5.55 5.57 -0.02
CA PHE A 250 5.88 6.05 -1.36
C PHE A 250 5.79 7.59 -1.45
N PRO A 251 6.85 8.31 -1.85
CA PRO A 251 6.90 9.77 -1.81
C PRO A 251 6.04 10.47 -2.88
N TYR A 252 5.34 9.71 -3.72
CA TYR A 252 4.53 10.22 -4.83
C TYR A 252 3.08 9.71 -4.75
N THR A 253 2.15 10.64 -4.58
CA THR A 253 0.71 10.36 -4.49
C THR A 253 0.02 10.27 -5.86
N ARG A 254 0.75 10.50 -6.96
CA ARG A 254 0.24 10.53 -8.36
C ARG A 254 0.77 9.40 -9.23
N ILE A 255 1.22 8.30 -8.62
CA ILE A 255 1.67 7.14 -9.37
C ILE A 255 0.46 6.40 -9.91
N SER A 256 0.56 5.92 -11.16
CA SER A 256 -0.48 5.06 -11.70
C SER A 256 -0.56 3.80 -10.82
N PRO A 257 -1.76 3.40 -10.37
CA PRO A 257 -1.87 2.22 -9.50
C PRO A 257 -1.26 0.95 -10.10
N GLY A 258 -1.19 0.85 -11.44
CA GLY A 258 -0.47 -0.21 -12.12
C GLY A 258 1.02 -0.31 -11.74
N ILE A 259 1.74 0.82 -11.69
CA ILE A 259 3.15 0.83 -11.30
C ILE A 259 3.31 0.45 -9.82
N SER A 260 2.46 0.98 -8.93
CA SER A 260 2.48 0.59 -7.51
C SER A 260 2.25 -0.92 -7.34
N GLY A 261 1.33 -1.48 -8.12
CA GLY A 261 1.09 -2.92 -8.16
C GLY A 261 2.28 -3.72 -8.67
N GLU A 262 2.99 -3.26 -9.70
CA GLU A 262 4.21 -3.91 -10.22
C GLU A 262 5.35 -3.92 -9.19
N ILE A 263 5.52 -2.80 -8.47
CA ILE A 263 6.51 -2.69 -7.39
C ILE A 263 6.15 -3.65 -6.25
N ALA A 264 4.88 -3.66 -5.84
CA ALA A 264 4.38 -4.54 -4.79
C ALA A 264 4.50 -6.02 -5.18
N GLU A 265 4.22 -6.37 -6.43
CA GLU A 265 4.36 -7.75 -6.93
C GLU A 265 5.82 -8.19 -6.93
N ARG A 266 6.75 -7.33 -7.38
CA ARG A 266 8.17 -7.65 -7.35
C ARG A 266 8.68 -7.80 -5.93
N ASP A 267 8.32 -6.87 -5.04
CA ASP A 267 8.71 -6.92 -3.63
C ASP A 267 8.13 -8.14 -2.92
N CYS A 268 6.89 -8.52 -3.25
CA CYS A 268 6.24 -9.73 -2.74
C CYS A 268 7.06 -10.99 -3.06
N LEU A 269 7.48 -11.15 -4.32
CA LEU A 269 8.29 -12.30 -4.74
C LEU A 269 9.59 -12.41 -3.94
N TYR A 270 10.25 -11.28 -3.66
CA TYR A 270 11.45 -11.26 -2.82
C TYR A 270 11.16 -11.62 -1.37
N ARG A 271 10.13 -11.03 -0.76
CA ARG A 271 9.79 -11.29 0.65
C ARG A 271 9.39 -12.73 0.92
N THR A 272 8.79 -13.37 -0.09
CA THR A 272 8.28 -14.74 -0.05
C THR A 272 9.27 -15.76 -0.65
N TYR A 273 10.39 -15.31 -1.21
CA TYR A 273 11.42 -16.15 -1.81
C TYR A 273 11.87 -17.24 -0.85
N ASN A 274 11.75 -18.49 -1.27
CA ASN A 274 12.07 -19.68 -0.47
C ASN A 274 11.36 -19.77 0.90
N LYS A 275 10.38 -18.90 1.20
CA LYS A 275 9.59 -19.01 2.44
C LYS A 275 8.29 -19.76 2.24
N VAL A 276 7.72 -19.67 1.05
CA VAL A 276 6.42 -20.25 0.68
C VAL A 276 6.51 -20.89 -0.70
N LYS A 277 5.62 -21.84 -1.00
CA LYS A 277 5.61 -22.49 -2.32
C LYS A 277 4.99 -21.60 -3.38
N TYR A 278 3.94 -20.85 -3.04
CA TYR A 278 3.26 -19.94 -3.97
C TYR A 278 3.05 -18.55 -3.38
N SER A 279 3.18 -17.53 -4.23
CA SER A 279 2.85 -16.14 -3.90
C SER A 279 1.89 -15.56 -4.93
N ILE A 280 0.97 -14.72 -4.45
CA ILE A 280 -0.01 -14.02 -5.30
C ILE A 280 -0.08 -12.57 -4.85
N THR A 281 -0.11 -11.63 -5.79
CA THR A 281 -0.33 -10.21 -5.48
C THR A 281 -1.73 -9.79 -5.88
N LEU A 282 -2.53 -9.35 -4.91
CA LEU A 282 -3.93 -8.92 -5.09
C LEU A 282 -4.14 -7.51 -4.58
N TYR A 283 -5.18 -6.84 -5.06
CA TYR A 283 -5.79 -5.73 -4.36
C TYR A 283 -6.91 -6.22 -3.43
N TRP A 284 -7.29 -5.39 -2.45
CA TRP A 284 -8.38 -5.69 -1.51
C TRP A 284 -9.73 -6.00 -2.18
N GLU A 285 -9.92 -5.54 -3.41
CA GLU A 285 -11.13 -5.75 -4.19
C GLU A 285 -11.06 -6.97 -5.13
N GLU A 286 -9.95 -7.71 -5.15
CA GLU A 286 -9.71 -8.87 -6.01
C GLU A 286 -9.84 -10.17 -5.22
N TYR A 287 -10.79 -11.02 -5.60
CA TYR A 287 -11.05 -12.29 -4.91
C TYR A 287 -10.76 -13.47 -5.82
N ILE A 288 -9.94 -14.42 -5.35
CA ILE A 288 -9.68 -15.65 -6.09
C ILE A 288 -10.83 -16.62 -5.87
N VAL A 289 -11.57 -16.92 -6.93
CA VAL A 289 -12.74 -17.79 -6.88
C VAL A 289 -12.44 -19.11 -7.55
N LEU A 290 -12.44 -20.17 -6.74
CA LEU A 290 -12.29 -21.55 -7.19
C LEU A 290 -13.65 -22.08 -7.65
N LYS A 291 -13.71 -22.65 -8.86
CA LYS A 291 -14.97 -23.13 -9.43
C LYS A 291 -15.36 -24.49 -8.86
N TYR A 292 -14.42 -25.44 -8.84
CA TYR A 292 -14.66 -26.81 -8.36
C TYR A 292 -14.05 -27.09 -7.00
N HIS A 293 -12.77 -26.77 -6.78
CA HIS A 293 -12.05 -27.02 -5.53
C HIS A 293 -12.50 -26.13 -4.35
N HIS A 294 -12.20 -26.59 -3.13
CA HIS A 294 -12.46 -25.84 -1.90
C HIS A 294 -11.25 -25.03 -1.45
N THR A 295 -10.03 -25.51 -1.73
CA THR A 295 -8.78 -24.81 -1.36
C THR A 295 -7.87 -24.59 -2.56
N LEU A 296 -7.03 -23.55 -2.47
CA LEU A 296 -6.03 -23.24 -3.49
C LEU A 296 -4.97 -24.34 -3.61
N ALA A 297 -4.58 -24.94 -2.49
CA ALA A 297 -3.60 -26.01 -2.46
C ALA A 297 -4.06 -27.23 -3.28
N GLU A 298 -5.31 -27.66 -3.13
CA GLU A 298 -5.88 -28.77 -3.92
C GLU A 298 -5.85 -28.46 -5.42
N LEU A 299 -6.29 -27.26 -5.81
CA LEU A 299 -6.27 -26.82 -7.22
C LEU A 299 -4.84 -26.81 -7.77
N LEU A 300 -3.88 -26.26 -7.02
CA LEU A 300 -2.49 -26.12 -7.46
C LEU A 300 -1.77 -27.47 -7.53
N ILE A 301 -2.12 -28.44 -6.68
CA ILE A 301 -1.65 -29.83 -6.80
C ILE A 301 -2.12 -30.45 -8.12
N ASP A 302 -3.34 -30.16 -8.55
CA ASP A 302 -3.84 -30.65 -9.84
C ASP A 302 -3.20 -29.92 -11.03
N PHE A 303 -2.88 -28.64 -10.90
CA PHE A 303 -2.11 -27.92 -11.92
C PHE A 303 -0.70 -28.49 -12.12
N GLU A 304 -0.06 -28.96 -11.04
CA GLU A 304 1.24 -29.61 -11.13
C GLU A 304 1.21 -30.97 -11.86
N LYS A 305 0.02 -31.52 -12.12
CA LYS A 305 -0.14 -32.76 -12.88
C LYS A 305 -0.39 -32.45 -14.36
N GLY A 306 0.47 -32.98 -15.22
CA GLY A 306 0.26 -32.98 -16.67
C GLY A 306 0.57 -31.64 -17.35
N LEU A 307 -0.30 -31.23 -18.29
CA LEU A 307 -0.03 -30.12 -19.23
C LEU A 307 -0.12 -28.72 -18.60
N LEU A 308 -0.63 -28.60 -17.38
CA LEU A 308 -0.74 -27.32 -16.68
C LEU A 308 0.48 -27.03 -15.79
N ALA A 309 1.46 -27.92 -15.69
CA ALA A 309 2.60 -27.72 -14.80
C ALA A 309 3.41 -26.49 -15.21
N SER A 310 3.39 -25.45 -14.37
CA SER A 310 4.18 -24.23 -14.55
C SER A 310 4.67 -23.66 -13.22
N ASP A 311 5.66 -22.77 -13.34
CA ASP A 311 6.13 -21.91 -12.26
C ASP A 311 5.31 -20.61 -12.14
N HIS A 312 4.55 -20.27 -13.19
CA HIS A 312 3.73 -19.07 -13.28
C HIS A 312 2.37 -19.35 -13.93
N TYR A 313 1.31 -19.06 -13.19
CA TYR A 313 -0.08 -19.17 -13.66
C TYR A 313 -0.68 -17.78 -13.84
N ARG A 314 -1.09 -17.43 -15.06
CA ARG A 314 -1.85 -16.20 -15.32
C ARG A 314 -3.32 -16.47 -15.09
N LEU A 315 -3.92 -15.76 -14.14
CA LEU A 315 -5.34 -15.87 -13.85
C LEU A 315 -6.15 -14.94 -14.74
N ASN A 316 -7.28 -15.44 -15.20
CA ASN A 316 -8.32 -14.60 -15.78
C ASN A 316 -8.93 -13.73 -14.67
N SER A 317 -9.36 -12.53 -15.05
CA SER A 317 -10.08 -11.62 -14.16
C SER A 317 -11.45 -11.33 -14.73
N SER A 318 -12.39 -10.93 -13.90
CA SER A 318 -13.73 -10.54 -14.30
C SER A 318 -14.22 -9.41 -13.45
N LEU A 319 -14.94 -8.47 -14.08
CA LEU A 319 -15.39 -7.25 -13.44
C LEU A 319 -16.81 -7.40 -12.89
N PHE A 320 -16.99 -7.04 -11.61
CA PHE A 320 -18.26 -7.03 -10.90
C PHE A 320 -18.52 -5.63 -10.35
N CYS A 321 -19.68 -5.05 -10.68
CA CYS A 321 -19.99 -3.69 -10.26
C CYS A 321 -20.71 -3.65 -8.92
N THR A 322 -20.20 -2.82 -8.01
CA THR A 322 -20.74 -2.74 -6.64
C THR A 322 -22.05 -1.96 -6.54
N GLN A 323 -22.38 -1.10 -7.51
CA GLN A 323 -23.62 -0.33 -7.54
C GLN A 323 -24.82 -1.08 -8.13
N GLN A 324 -24.61 -2.25 -8.70
CA GLN A 324 -25.70 -3.05 -9.27
C GLN A 324 -26.63 -3.56 -8.17
N GLU A 325 -27.87 -3.88 -8.52
CA GLU A 325 -28.82 -4.46 -7.57
C GLU A 325 -28.26 -5.76 -6.97
N ASP A 326 -28.51 -5.92 -5.67
CA ASP A 326 -28.16 -7.15 -4.98
C ASP A 326 -28.96 -8.30 -5.59
N TYR A 327 -28.26 -9.35 -6.03
CA TYR A 327 -28.92 -10.62 -6.23
C TYR A 327 -29.33 -11.14 -4.85
N HIS A 328 -30.62 -11.38 -4.61
CA HIS A 328 -31.10 -11.91 -3.34
C HIS A 328 -30.51 -13.31 -3.12
N PRO A 329 -29.49 -13.47 -2.25
CA PRO A 329 -28.92 -14.76 -2.01
C PRO A 329 -29.87 -15.57 -1.13
N THR A 330 -29.95 -16.87 -1.37
CA THR A 330 -30.73 -17.83 -0.56
C THR A 330 -30.05 -18.16 0.78
N GLY A 331 -29.27 -17.23 1.38
CA GLY A 331 -28.45 -17.49 2.55
C GLY A 331 -28.27 -16.30 3.50
N ASN A 332 -27.86 -16.59 4.73
CA ASN A 332 -27.81 -15.64 5.87
C ASN A 332 -26.67 -14.62 5.82
N THR A 333 -25.82 -14.62 4.78
CA THR A 333 -24.66 -13.73 4.70
C THR A 333 -25.02 -12.37 4.09
N THR A 334 -24.57 -11.30 4.75
CA THR A 334 -24.78 -9.92 4.27
C THR A 334 -23.62 -9.40 3.43
N LEU A 335 -22.57 -10.21 3.21
CA LEU A 335 -21.33 -9.77 2.56
C LEU A 335 -21.54 -9.46 1.07
N MET A 336 -20.96 -8.35 0.63
CA MET A 336 -21.12 -7.78 -0.71
C MET A 336 -20.73 -8.78 -1.81
N ILE A 337 -19.65 -9.54 -1.62
CA ILE A 337 -19.14 -10.50 -2.61
C ILE A 337 -20.13 -11.61 -2.98
N PHE A 338 -21.09 -11.95 -2.10
CA PHE A 338 -22.12 -12.97 -2.37
C PHE A 338 -23.40 -12.40 -2.97
N LYS A 339 -23.59 -11.08 -2.90
CA LYS A 339 -24.75 -10.36 -3.44
C LYS A 339 -24.49 -9.83 -4.85
N LYS A 340 -23.26 -9.39 -5.11
CA LYS A 340 -22.84 -8.84 -6.40
C LYS A 340 -22.35 -9.95 -7.32
N THR A 341 -23.28 -10.59 -8.03
CA THR A 341 -23.00 -11.74 -8.92
C THR A 341 -23.06 -11.40 -10.41
N ARG A 342 -23.40 -10.15 -10.76
CA ARG A 342 -23.45 -9.68 -12.15
C ARG A 342 -22.03 -9.37 -12.63
N LYS A 343 -21.58 -10.13 -13.63
CA LYS A 343 -20.28 -10.03 -14.30
C LYS A 343 -20.43 -9.26 -15.61
N ILE A 344 -19.64 -8.21 -15.82
CA ILE A 344 -19.61 -7.50 -17.11
C ILE A 344 -18.98 -8.40 -18.20
N SER A 345 -19.56 -8.39 -19.40
CA SER A 345 -19.02 -9.09 -20.57
C SER A 345 -17.69 -8.48 -21.03
N GLU A 346 -16.77 -9.31 -21.54
CA GLU A 346 -15.32 -9.09 -21.73
C GLU A 346 -14.83 -7.78 -22.42
N GLY A 347 -15.72 -6.94 -22.97
CA GLY A 347 -15.39 -5.77 -23.78
C GLY A 347 -14.74 -4.56 -23.07
N SER A 348 -14.57 -4.56 -21.74
CA SER A 348 -14.00 -3.41 -21.00
C SER A 348 -12.85 -3.74 -20.03
N MET A 349 -12.25 -4.92 -20.15
CA MET A 349 -11.20 -5.33 -19.21
C MET A 349 -9.93 -4.49 -19.33
N LYS A 350 -9.78 -3.51 -18.44
CA LYS A 350 -8.53 -2.78 -18.21
C LYS A 350 -7.48 -3.71 -17.60
N ASN A 351 -6.75 -4.42 -18.48
CA ASN A 351 -5.38 -4.95 -18.41
C ASN A 351 -4.69 -5.00 -17.03
N ARG A 352 -5.27 -5.67 -16.03
CA ARG A 352 -4.51 -6.18 -14.88
C ARG A 352 -4.54 -7.69 -14.91
N HIS A 353 -3.35 -8.27 -14.97
CA HIS A 353 -3.16 -9.71 -14.81
C HIS A 353 -2.82 -9.98 -13.36
N VAL A 354 -3.50 -10.95 -12.78
CA VAL A 354 -3.11 -11.54 -11.50
C VAL A 354 -2.37 -12.82 -11.83
N SER A 355 -1.25 -13.05 -11.12
CA SER A 355 -0.45 -14.25 -11.31
C SER A 355 -0.26 -15.01 -10.00
N ILE A 356 -0.28 -16.34 -10.10
CA ILE A 356 0.24 -17.23 -9.05
C ILE A 356 1.64 -17.64 -9.48
N SER A 357 2.64 -17.33 -8.67
CA SER A 357 4.04 -17.60 -8.99
C SER A 357 4.68 -18.46 -7.91
N LYS A 358 5.63 -19.32 -8.30
CA LYS A 358 6.50 -20.07 -7.38
C LYS A 358 7.76 -19.26 -7.08
N PRO A 359 7.86 -18.54 -5.94
CA PRO A 359 8.94 -17.57 -5.72
C PRO A 359 10.36 -18.15 -5.86
N HIS A 360 10.53 -19.42 -5.48
CA HIS A 360 11.78 -20.16 -5.53
C HIS A 360 12.19 -20.66 -6.94
N LYS A 361 11.26 -20.65 -7.90
CA LYS A 361 11.50 -21.03 -9.31
C LYS A 361 11.48 -19.82 -10.24
N SER A 362 10.73 -18.79 -9.85
CA SER A 362 10.83 -17.46 -10.41
C SER A 362 12.20 -16.88 -10.07
N TRP A 363 13.25 -17.35 -10.76
CA TRP A 363 14.53 -16.65 -10.75
C TRP A 363 14.19 -15.19 -11.00
N ILE A 364 14.71 -14.26 -10.20
CA ILE A 364 14.38 -12.86 -10.35
C ILE A 364 15.12 -12.33 -11.59
N THR A 365 14.72 -12.84 -12.75
CA THR A 365 15.21 -12.45 -14.06
C THR A 365 14.79 -11.02 -14.32
N ASP A 366 15.64 -10.33 -15.08
CA ASP A 366 15.48 -8.94 -15.43
C ASP A 366 14.23 -8.69 -16.29
N SER A 367 13.67 -9.74 -16.88
CA SER A 367 12.36 -9.80 -17.53
C SER A 367 11.69 -11.13 -17.22
N ILE A 368 10.48 -11.09 -16.66
CA ILE A 368 9.63 -12.27 -16.59
C ILE A 368 9.11 -12.50 -18.01
N ASP A 369 9.47 -13.65 -18.63
CA ASP A 369 8.96 -13.98 -19.95
C ASP A 369 7.46 -14.28 -19.85
N ILE A 370 6.66 -13.34 -20.34
CA ILE A 370 5.20 -13.42 -20.34
C ILE A 370 4.72 -14.67 -21.10
N ASP A 371 5.51 -15.16 -22.06
CA ASP A 371 5.17 -16.33 -22.87
C ASP A 371 5.35 -17.65 -22.09
N SER A 372 6.01 -17.61 -20.92
CA SER A 372 6.12 -18.76 -20.00
C SER A 372 4.87 -19.01 -19.13
N TYR A 373 3.90 -18.09 -19.15
CA TYR A 373 2.71 -18.20 -18.29
C TYR A 373 1.73 -19.19 -18.89
N ILE A 374 1.36 -20.18 -18.10
CA ILE A 374 0.18 -20.99 -18.40
C ILE A 374 -1.03 -20.21 -17.90
N SER A 375 -2.05 -20.08 -18.74
CA SER A 375 -3.33 -19.48 -18.36
C SER A 375 -4.34 -20.60 -18.12
N PRO A 376 -4.65 -20.97 -16.86
CA PRO A 376 -5.68 -21.94 -16.58
C PRO A 376 -7.03 -21.45 -17.14
N GLY A 377 -7.89 -22.40 -17.51
CA GLY A 377 -9.24 -22.08 -17.95
C GLY A 377 -10.02 -21.31 -16.89
N ALA A 378 -10.80 -20.30 -17.32
CA ALA A 378 -11.66 -19.50 -16.44
C ALA A 378 -12.77 -20.34 -15.76
N ASP A 379 -13.01 -21.54 -16.27
CA ASP A 379 -13.88 -22.57 -15.73
C ASP A 379 -13.28 -23.29 -14.52
N LEU A 380 -11.97 -23.16 -14.23
CA LEU A 380 -11.31 -23.73 -13.05
C LEU A 380 -11.12 -22.69 -11.94
N ILE A 381 -10.61 -21.52 -12.32
CA ILE A 381 -10.25 -20.42 -11.40
C ILE A 381 -10.46 -19.08 -12.08
N ASN A 382 -10.95 -18.10 -11.33
CA ASN A 382 -11.12 -16.73 -11.82
C ASN A 382 -10.87 -15.71 -10.71
N VAL A 383 -10.41 -14.52 -11.08
CA VAL A 383 -10.29 -13.39 -10.16
C VAL A 383 -11.50 -12.47 -10.32
N ASN A 384 -12.37 -12.46 -9.31
CA ASN A 384 -13.49 -11.53 -9.26
C ASN A 384 -12.99 -10.17 -8.74
N ARG A 385 -13.08 -9.13 -9.56
CA ARG A 385 -12.72 -7.76 -9.20
C ARG A 385 -13.98 -6.94 -8.96
N TYR A 386 -14.14 -6.47 -7.74
CA TYR A 386 -15.30 -5.68 -7.33
C TYR A 386 -14.97 -4.18 -7.36
N GLN A 387 -15.67 -3.38 -8.16
CA GLN A 387 -15.46 -1.94 -8.15
C GLN A 387 -16.73 -1.16 -8.45
N TYR A 388 -16.71 0.13 -8.15
CA TYR A 388 -17.71 1.04 -8.67
C TYR A 388 -17.48 1.25 -10.17
N CYS A 389 -18.41 0.80 -11.01
CA CYS A 389 -18.29 0.94 -12.47
C CYS A 389 -18.81 2.30 -12.96
N SER A 390 -18.33 2.77 -14.10
CA SER A 390 -18.92 3.96 -14.75
C SER A 390 -20.33 3.66 -15.29
N ASN A 391 -21.10 4.70 -15.64
CA ASN A 391 -22.44 4.52 -16.24
C ASN A 391 -22.37 3.68 -17.52
N SER A 392 -21.38 3.91 -18.37
CA SER A 392 -21.18 3.13 -19.60
C SER A 392 -20.82 1.67 -19.32
N GLU A 393 -20.01 1.40 -18.30
CA GLU A 393 -19.68 0.02 -17.90
C GLU A 393 -20.90 -0.69 -17.29
N ASN A 394 -21.77 0.04 -16.59
CA ASN A 394 -22.98 -0.50 -15.97
C ASN A 394 -24.09 -0.84 -16.97
N GLU A 395 -24.10 -0.19 -18.13
CA GLU A 395 -25.05 -0.45 -19.23
C GLU A 395 -24.60 -1.59 -20.18
N MET A 396 -23.39 -2.13 -19.98
CA MET A 396 -22.88 -3.25 -20.78
C MET A 396 -23.67 -4.54 -20.54
N SER A 397 -23.67 -5.42 -21.55
CA SER A 397 -24.18 -6.78 -21.42
C SER A 397 -23.50 -7.50 -20.25
N TYR A 398 -24.28 -8.19 -19.43
CA TYR A 398 -23.81 -8.88 -18.24
C TYR A 398 -24.23 -10.35 -18.24
N THR A 399 -23.47 -11.15 -17.52
CA THR A 399 -23.80 -12.54 -17.20
C THR A 399 -23.83 -12.71 -15.69
N HIS A 400 -24.50 -13.73 -15.18
CA HIS A 400 -24.45 -14.06 -13.75
C HIS A 400 -23.34 -15.09 -13.48
N ASP A 401 -22.45 -14.77 -12.54
CA ASP A 401 -21.48 -15.71 -11.98
C ASP A 401 -21.70 -15.83 -10.48
N ARG A 402 -22.19 -17.00 -10.05
CA ARG A 402 -22.50 -17.31 -8.65
C ARG A 402 -21.47 -18.24 -8.02
N SER A 403 -20.33 -18.44 -8.65
CA SER A 403 -19.36 -19.45 -8.21
C SER A 403 -18.82 -19.15 -6.82
N ILE A 404 -18.70 -17.87 -6.45
CA ILE A 404 -18.28 -17.46 -5.11
C ILE A 404 -19.33 -17.80 -4.04
N SER A 405 -20.62 -17.86 -4.39
CA SER A 405 -21.71 -18.12 -3.45
C SER A 405 -21.63 -19.49 -2.78
N LYS A 406 -20.92 -20.47 -3.38
CA LYS A 406 -20.71 -21.79 -2.75
C LYS A 406 -19.95 -21.70 -1.42
N PHE A 407 -19.26 -20.60 -1.17
CA PHE A 407 -18.49 -20.37 0.05
C PHE A 407 -19.25 -19.55 1.11
N ALA A 408 -20.50 -19.16 0.83
CA ALA A 408 -21.29 -18.27 1.69
C ALA A 408 -21.55 -18.83 3.09
N GLU A 409 -21.71 -20.14 3.23
CA GLU A 409 -21.92 -20.79 4.54
C GLU A 409 -20.61 -20.99 5.30
N ASN A 410 -19.54 -21.33 4.59
CA ASN A 410 -18.22 -21.58 5.17
C ASN A 410 -17.62 -20.32 5.79
N ILE A 411 -17.79 -19.15 5.15
CA ILE A 411 -17.16 -17.91 5.61
C ILE A 411 -17.71 -17.40 6.95
N ILE A 412 -19.01 -17.61 7.22
CA ILE A 412 -19.63 -17.27 8.51
C ILE A 412 -18.96 -18.08 9.63
N ASN A 413 -18.46 -19.27 9.28
CA ASN A 413 -17.77 -20.16 10.18
C ASN A 413 -16.26 -19.98 10.22
N ALA A 414 -15.68 -19.12 9.37
CA ALA A 414 -14.25 -18.88 9.31
C ALA A 414 -13.74 -18.29 10.65
N PRO A 415 -12.60 -18.77 11.19
CA PRO A 415 -12.10 -18.31 12.48
C PRO A 415 -11.85 -16.81 12.56
N ILE A 416 -11.24 -16.22 11.52
CA ILE A 416 -10.98 -14.78 11.45
C ILE A 416 -12.30 -14.00 11.52
N PHE A 417 -13.29 -14.41 10.74
CA PHE A 417 -14.60 -13.77 10.68
C PHE A 417 -15.29 -13.79 12.05
N LYS A 418 -15.37 -14.97 12.68
CA LYS A 418 -15.98 -15.16 14.01
C LYS A 418 -15.32 -14.30 15.09
N GLN A 419 -13.99 -14.32 15.15
CA GLN A 419 -13.26 -13.54 16.16
C GLN A 419 -13.44 -12.03 15.96
N TYR A 420 -13.42 -11.56 14.71
CA TYR A 420 -13.62 -10.14 14.41
C TYR A 420 -15.03 -9.66 14.78
N MET A 421 -16.06 -10.42 14.40
CA MET A 421 -17.46 -10.07 14.72
C MET A 421 -17.73 -10.10 16.23
N THR A 422 -17.14 -11.04 16.96
CA THR A 422 -17.26 -11.11 18.42
C THR A 422 -16.67 -9.86 19.06
N ARG A 423 -15.48 -9.42 18.63
CA ARG A 423 -14.82 -8.21 19.15
C ARG A 423 -15.59 -6.92 18.81
N GLN A 424 -16.11 -6.81 17.60
CA GLN A 424 -16.97 -5.68 17.20
C GLN A 424 -18.18 -5.54 18.13
N SER A 425 -18.88 -6.63 18.41
CA SER A 425 -20.07 -6.61 19.28
C SER A 425 -19.74 -6.28 20.74
N SER A 426 -18.53 -6.59 21.21
CA SER A 426 -18.06 -6.19 22.54
C SER A 426 -17.68 -4.71 22.67
N ILE A 427 -17.38 -4.03 21.55
CA ILE A 427 -17.05 -2.58 21.53
C ILE A 427 -18.33 -1.73 21.41
N SER A 428 -19.41 -2.29 20.85
CA SER A 428 -20.71 -1.62 20.71
C SER A 428 -21.61 -1.71 21.95
N LYS A 429 -21.18 -2.44 22.99
CA LYS A 429 -21.82 -2.52 24.31
C LYS A 429 -20.96 -1.76 25.30
#